data_AF-L1IS52-F1
#
_entry.id   AF-L1IS52-F1
#
_cell.length_a   1.000
_cell.length_b   1.000
_cell.length_c   1.000
_cell.angle_alpha   90.00
_cell.angle_beta   90.00
_cell.angle_gamma   90.00
#
_symmetry.space_group_name_H-M   'P 1'
#
loop_
_entity.id
_entity.type
_entity.pdbx_description
1 polymer ?
#
loop_
_entity_poly.entity_id
_entity_poly.type
_entity_poly.pdbx_seq_one_letter_code
_entity_poly.pdbx_strand_id
1 'polypeptide(L)'
;MKDAATNGDSDDTSSSESVAAAPAAPAAIFPLSCMRSLAMIVEATGCVLVLSSTWRRRREWQEQILQEFRTFSSQHDEQGPLSGIERFDLITPIASGSRRQDEILRWLNLEDEEEVVNGVVESQETERRRIRVRSWVALDDEDLLDGEKEERRSLLEEHVVRVDCRQGLTIEDAELAITMLMKQKDGEKKSKQN
;
A
#
# COMPACT_ATOMS: atom_id res chain seq x y z
N MET A 1 47.02 9.41 80.93
CA MET A 1 47.34 9.18 79.50
C MET A 1 46.98 7.75 79.16
N LYS A 2 45.82 7.54 78.55
CA LYS A 2 45.46 6.36 77.76
C LYS A 2 44.12 6.67 77.09
N ASP A 3 44.22 6.92 75.80
CA ASP A 3 43.12 7.17 74.86
C ASP A 3 42.27 5.91 74.69
N ALA A 4 40.96 6.08 74.49
CA ALA A 4 40.05 5.02 74.10
C ALA A 4 39.05 5.53 73.05
N ALA A 5 39.45 5.31 71.80
CA ALA A 5 38.72 5.06 70.56
C ALA A 5 37.19 5.32 70.47
N THR A 6 36.86 6.24 69.56
CA THR A 6 35.61 6.30 68.77
C THR A 6 35.82 5.57 67.43
N ASN A 7 34.93 4.64 67.06
CA ASN A 7 34.69 4.02 65.75
C ASN A 7 33.30 3.34 65.84
N GLY A 8 32.43 3.20 64.85
CA GLY A 8 32.45 3.48 63.41
C GLY A 8 30.97 3.56 62.94
N ASP A 9 30.68 4.33 61.91
CA ASP A 9 30.79 3.99 60.48
C ASP A 9 29.41 3.56 59.94
N SER A 10 28.81 4.46 59.17
CA SER A 10 27.45 4.39 58.63
C SER A 10 27.56 4.63 57.14
N ASP A 11 27.79 3.57 56.38
CA ASP A 11 27.91 3.62 54.93
C ASP A 11 26.60 3.13 54.30
N ASP A 12 25.72 4.08 54.01
CA ASP A 12 24.46 3.89 53.28
C ASP A 12 24.71 4.22 51.80
N THR A 13 25.18 3.21 51.06
CA THR A 13 25.48 3.34 49.63
C THR A 13 24.21 3.11 48.81
N SER A 14 23.38 4.15 48.69
CA SER A 14 22.23 4.19 47.78
C SER A 14 22.70 4.32 46.33
N SER A 15 22.93 3.19 45.67
CA SER A 15 23.18 3.10 44.23
C SER A 15 21.90 3.35 43.44
N SER A 16 21.78 4.55 42.89
CA SER A 16 20.74 4.93 41.94
C SER A 16 21.01 4.30 40.57
N GLU A 17 20.29 3.22 40.25
CA GLU A 17 20.24 2.64 38.90
C GLU A 17 19.56 3.62 37.93
N SER A 18 20.37 4.17 37.02
CA SER A 18 19.91 4.96 35.87
C SER A 18 19.21 4.04 34.86
N VAL A 19 17.88 4.02 34.88
CA VAL A 19 17.07 3.30 33.89
C VAL A 19 17.19 4.03 32.54
N ALA A 20 17.97 3.45 31.62
CA ALA A 20 18.10 3.98 30.26
C ALA A 20 16.72 3.98 29.59
N ALA A 21 16.26 5.17 29.17
CA ALA A 21 14.99 5.32 28.47
C ALA A 21 15.02 4.51 27.16
N ALA A 22 13.99 3.69 26.95
CA ALA A 22 13.85 2.93 25.71
C ALA A 22 13.83 3.88 24.50
N PRO A 23 14.46 3.49 23.37
CA PRO A 23 14.44 4.31 22.16
C PRO A 23 13.00 4.55 21.70
N ALA A 24 12.69 5.80 21.34
CA ALA A 24 11.38 6.16 20.80
C ALA A 24 11.09 5.35 19.54
N ALA A 25 9.88 4.82 19.42
CA ALA A 25 9.45 4.09 18.24
C ALA A 25 9.56 4.98 17.00
N PRO A 26 9.96 4.43 15.84
CA PRO A 26 9.98 5.18 14.59
C PRO A 26 8.59 5.73 14.28
N ALA A 27 8.53 6.94 13.74
CA ALA A 27 7.26 7.54 13.33
C ALA A 27 6.60 6.67 12.25
N ALA A 28 5.29 6.43 12.40
CA ALA A 28 4.51 5.67 11.43
C ALA A 28 4.55 6.35 10.06
N ILE A 29 4.70 5.55 9.01
CA ILE A 29 4.78 6.05 7.63
C ILE A 29 3.43 6.54 7.13
N PHE A 30 2.35 5.89 7.56
CA PHE A 30 0.99 6.23 7.18
C PHE A 30 0.20 6.77 8.36
N PRO A 31 -0.57 7.85 8.19
CA PRO A 31 -1.56 8.25 9.17
C PRO A 31 -2.56 7.14 9.44
N LEU A 32 -3.00 7.00 10.69
CA LEU A 32 -3.97 5.99 11.10
C LEU A 32 -5.29 6.10 10.32
N SER A 33 -5.72 7.31 9.98
CA SER A 33 -6.89 7.56 9.13
C SER A 33 -6.77 6.89 7.76
N CYS A 34 -5.61 6.99 7.11
CA CYS A 34 -5.37 6.38 5.80
C CYS A 34 -5.47 4.86 5.85
N MET A 35 -4.95 4.24 6.91
CA MET A 35 -5.07 2.79 7.09
C MET A 35 -6.52 2.34 7.28
N ARG A 36 -7.32 3.11 8.03
CA ARG A 36 -8.76 2.83 8.17
C ARG A 36 -9.50 2.94 6.84
N SER A 37 -9.23 3.99 6.07
CA SER A 37 -9.83 4.18 4.75
C SER A 37 -9.45 3.06 3.78
N LEU A 38 -8.18 2.65 3.77
CA LEU A 38 -7.72 1.53 2.94
C LEU A 38 -8.37 0.21 3.36
N ALA A 39 -8.41 -0.08 4.68
CA ALA A 39 -9.08 -1.26 5.22
C ALA A 39 -10.55 -1.31 4.79
N MET A 40 -11.26 -0.18 4.86
CA MET A 40 -12.65 -0.07 4.43
C MET A 40 -12.83 -0.44 2.95
N ILE A 41 -11.94 0.00 2.06
CA ILE A 41 -11.99 -0.37 0.62
C ILE A 41 -11.82 -1.89 0.45
N VAL A 42 -10.80 -2.46 1.07
CA VAL A 42 -10.48 -3.90 0.94
C VAL A 42 -11.60 -4.76 1.49
N GLU A 43 -12.15 -4.41 2.66
CA GLU A 43 -13.26 -5.13 3.28
C GLU A 43 -14.53 -5.07 2.44
N ALA A 44 -14.92 -3.87 1.98
CA ALA A 44 -16.16 -3.69 1.23
C ALA A 44 -16.12 -4.37 -0.15
N THR A 45 -14.96 -4.40 -0.80
CA THR A 45 -14.84 -4.81 -2.21
C THR A 45 -14.23 -6.19 -2.39
N GLY A 46 -13.47 -6.69 -1.41
CA GLY A 46 -12.62 -7.88 -1.54
C GLY A 46 -11.53 -7.70 -2.60
N CYS A 47 -11.12 -6.46 -2.90
CA CYS A 47 -10.12 -6.19 -3.93
C CYS A 47 -8.73 -6.70 -3.51
N VAL A 48 -7.89 -6.98 -4.51
CA VAL A 48 -6.46 -7.24 -4.31
C VAL A 48 -5.71 -5.93 -4.56
N LEU A 49 -4.76 -5.61 -3.68
CA LEU A 49 -3.91 -4.44 -3.82
C LEU A 49 -2.80 -4.69 -4.85
N VAL A 50 -2.63 -3.75 -5.78
CA VAL A 50 -1.56 -3.75 -6.78
C VAL A 50 -0.66 -2.56 -6.51
N LEU A 51 0.63 -2.79 -6.30
CA LEU A 51 1.55 -1.69 -6.02
C LEU A 51 2.05 -1.07 -7.34
N SER A 52 1.61 0.16 -7.62
CA SER A 52 1.98 0.93 -8.82
C SER A 52 2.76 2.22 -8.51
N SER A 53 3.11 2.48 -7.25
CA SER A 53 3.86 3.66 -6.83
C SER A 53 5.38 3.46 -6.93
N THR A 54 6.16 4.51 -6.65
CA THR A 54 7.63 4.44 -6.53
C THR A 54 8.09 3.48 -5.43
N TRP A 55 7.23 3.18 -4.46
CA TRP A 55 7.50 2.28 -3.33
C TRP A 55 7.82 0.86 -3.79
N ARG A 56 7.25 0.42 -4.93
CA ARG A 56 7.51 -0.92 -5.46
C ARG A 56 8.95 -1.15 -5.90
N ARG A 57 9.73 -0.09 -6.13
CA ARG A 57 11.12 -0.18 -6.60
C ARG A 57 12.07 -0.77 -5.56
N ARG A 58 11.73 -0.72 -4.28
CA ARG A 58 12.59 -1.20 -3.19
C ARG A 58 11.83 -2.16 -2.29
N ARG A 59 12.37 -3.36 -2.13
CA ARG A 59 11.79 -4.39 -1.26
C ARG A 59 11.62 -3.92 0.19
N GLU A 60 12.59 -3.17 0.69
CA GLU A 60 12.58 -2.57 2.03
C GLU A 60 11.32 -1.70 2.26
N TRP A 61 10.91 -0.91 1.26
CA TRP A 61 9.74 -0.05 1.36
C TRP A 61 8.44 -0.86 1.32
N GLN A 62 8.40 -1.93 0.54
CA GLN A 62 7.27 -2.86 0.55
C GLN A 62 7.13 -3.54 1.92
N GLU A 63 8.24 -4.01 2.50
CA GLU A 63 8.26 -4.64 3.82
C GLU A 63 7.84 -3.68 4.92
N GLN A 64 8.20 -2.39 4.80
CA GLN A 64 7.72 -1.33 5.70
C GLN A 64 6.20 -1.14 5.60
N ILE A 65 5.62 -1.07 4.39
CA ILE A 65 4.15 -0.98 4.22
C ILE A 65 3.45 -2.18 4.88
N LEU A 66 3.95 -3.39 4.63
CA LEU A 66 3.39 -4.61 5.20
C LEU A 66 3.52 -4.64 6.73
N GLN A 67 4.61 -4.09 7.27
CA GLN A 67 4.77 -3.94 8.72
C GLN A 67 3.76 -2.96 9.31
N GLU A 68 3.46 -1.86 8.62
CA GLU A 68 2.42 -0.92 9.04
C GLU A 68 1.02 -1.57 8.99
N PHE A 69 0.72 -2.41 7.99
CA PHE A 69 -0.53 -3.19 7.95
C PHE A 69 -0.65 -4.12 9.16
N ARG A 70 0.43 -4.82 9.54
CA ARG A 70 0.46 -5.69 10.72
C ARG A 70 0.27 -4.90 12.02
N THR A 71 0.97 -3.78 12.17
CA THR A 71 0.86 -2.90 13.35
C THR A 71 -0.55 -2.32 13.48
N PHE A 72 -1.14 -1.86 12.37
CA PHE A 72 -2.52 -1.39 12.35
C PHE A 72 -3.50 -2.48 12.77
N SER A 73 -3.35 -3.69 12.21
CA SER A 73 -4.23 -4.83 12.51
C SER A 73 -4.13 -5.25 13.97
N SER A 74 -2.92 -5.34 14.55
CA SER A 74 -2.76 -5.72 15.97
C SER A 74 -3.36 -4.72 16.95
N GLN A 75 -3.51 -3.45 16.55
CA GLN A 75 -4.07 -2.39 17.41
C GLN A 75 -5.58 -2.22 17.26
N HIS A 76 -6.15 -2.60 16.12
CA HIS A 76 -7.55 -2.28 15.80
C HIS A 76 -8.41 -3.49 15.48
N ASP A 77 -7.88 -4.47 14.76
CA ASP A 77 -8.59 -5.68 14.36
C ASP A 77 -7.60 -6.76 13.88
N GLU A 78 -7.30 -7.73 14.75
CA GLU A 78 -6.35 -8.81 14.43
C GLU A 78 -6.77 -9.62 13.20
N GLN A 79 -8.09 -9.68 12.92
CA GLN A 79 -8.66 -10.40 11.79
C GLN A 79 -9.13 -9.45 10.67
N GLY A 80 -8.70 -8.19 10.74
CA GLY A 80 -9.10 -7.16 9.78
C GLY A 80 -8.59 -7.43 8.36
N PRO A 81 -9.15 -6.73 7.37
CA PRO A 81 -8.89 -6.97 5.95
C PRO A 81 -7.41 -6.80 5.55
N LEU A 82 -6.65 -5.99 6.28
CA LEU A 82 -5.22 -5.76 6.01
C LEU A 82 -4.31 -6.81 6.65
N SER A 83 -4.78 -7.57 7.64
CA SER A 83 -3.93 -8.54 8.36
C SER A 83 -3.55 -9.74 7.49
N GLY A 84 -4.40 -10.10 6.53
CA GLY A 84 -4.14 -11.17 5.57
C GLY A 84 -3.19 -10.79 4.42
N ILE A 85 -2.77 -9.52 4.30
CA ILE A 85 -1.89 -9.07 3.23
C ILE A 85 -0.43 -9.22 3.69
N GLU A 86 0.15 -10.40 3.42
CA GLU A 86 1.53 -10.71 3.82
C GLU A 86 2.58 -10.29 2.80
N ARG A 87 2.18 -10.13 1.53
CA ARG A 87 3.06 -9.72 0.42
C ARG A 87 2.26 -9.05 -0.70
N PHE A 88 2.93 -8.26 -1.54
CA PHE A 88 2.36 -7.76 -2.79
C PHE A 88 2.60 -8.75 -3.92
N ASP A 89 1.63 -9.63 -4.17
CA ASP A 89 1.68 -10.58 -5.29
C ASP A 89 1.64 -9.89 -6.66
N LEU A 90 1.00 -8.71 -6.72
CA LEU A 90 0.76 -7.95 -7.94
C LEU A 90 1.46 -6.59 -7.87
N ILE A 91 2.39 -6.38 -8.79
CA ILE A 91 3.19 -5.17 -8.90
C ILE A 91 3.28 -4.78 -10.38
N THR A 92 3.09 -3.49 -10.70
CA THR A 92 3.22 -3.02 -12.08
C THR A 92 4.69 -3.07 -12.53
N PRO A 93 4.97 -3.36 -13.82
CA PRO A 93 6.33 -3.35 -14.34
C PRO A 93 7.04 -2.02 -14.06
N ILE A 94 8.34 -2.06 -13.78
CA ILE A 94 9.17 -0.86 -13.69
C ILE A 94 9.82 -0.70 -15.07
N ALA A 95 9.20 0.09 -15.95
CA ALA A 95 9.82 0.43 -17.23
C ALA A 95 10.55 1.77 -17.10
N SER A 96 11.79 1.81 -17.58
CA SER A 96 12.59 3.04 -17.54
C SER A 96 11.96 4.07 -18.47
N GLY A 97 11.62 5.26 -17.95
CA GLY A 97 11.06 6.36 -18.74
C GLY A 97 9.59 6.24 -19.11
N SER A 98 8.87 5.20 -18.66
CA SER A 98 7.41 5.15 -18.80
C SER A 98 6.71 6.04 -17.79
N ARG A 99 5.58 6.62 -18.17
CA ARG A 99 4.69 7.30 -17.22
C ARG A 99 3.92 6.23 -16.44
N ARG A 100 3.46 6.57 -15.22
CA ARG A 100 2.70 5.65 -14.37
C ARG A 100 1.41 5.14 -15.03
N GLN A 101 0.73 6.00 -15.79
CA GLN A 101 -0.40 5.61 -16.64
C GLN A 101 -0.07 4.47 -17.61
N ASP A 102 1.11 4.49 -18.23
CA ASP A 102 1.52 3.49 -19.21
C ASP A 102 1.79 2.15 -18.52
N GLU A 103 2.36 2.20 -17.30
CA GLU A 103 2.60 1.01 -16.48
C GLU A 103 1.30 0.33 -16.05
N ILE A 104 0.29 1.14 -15.68
CA ILE A 104 -1.04 0.65 -15.29
C ILE A 104 -1.75 0.05 -16.49
N LEU A 105 -1.83 0.75 -17.63
CA LEU A 105 -2.50 0.27 -18.83
C LEU A 105 -1.86 -1.02 -19.38
N ARG A 106 -0.52 -1.09 -19.38
CA ARG A 106 0.20 -2.31 -19.74
C ARG A 106 -0.11 -3.46 -18.77
N TRP A 107 -0.13 -3.18 -17.46
CA TRP A 107 -0.45 -4.20 -16.45
C TRP A 107 -1.88 -4.74 -16.59
N LEU A 108 -2.82 -3.88 -16.96
CA LEU A 108 -4.21 -4.26 -17.23
C LEU A 108 -4.39 -5.04 -18.54
N ASN A 109 -3.31 -5.22 -19.33
CA ASN A 109 -3.36 -5.73 -20.70
C ASN A 109 -4.37 -4.96 -21.58
N LEU A 110 -4.50 -3.65 -21.36
CA LEU A 110 -5.31 -2.77 -22.21
C LEU A 110 -4.53 -2.21 -23.40
N GLU A 111 -3.20 -2.34 -23.38
CA GLU A 111 -2.38 -2.16 -24.57
C GLU A 111 -2.27 -3.52 -25.27
N ASP A 112 -3.14 -3.76 -26.26
CA ASP A 112 -3.00 -4.84 -27.24
C ASP A 112 -1.76 -4.55 -28.11
N GLU A 113 -0.57 -4.76 -27.57
CA GLU A 113 0.60 -4.99 -28.42
C GLU A 113 0.98 -6.46 -28.29
N GLU A 114 0.41 -7.27 -29.20
CA GLU A 114 0.99 -8.54 -29.62
C GLU A 114 2.37 -8.27 -30.26
N GLU A 115 3.36 -7.81 -29.48
CA GLU A 115 4.74 -7.86 -29.93
C GLU A 115 5.22 -9.30 -29.75
N VAL A 116 4.96 -10.12 -30.77
CA VAL A 116 5.52 -11.47 -30.89
C VAL A 116 7.03 -11.33 -31.16
N VAL A 117 7.81 -11.10 -30.10
CA VAL A 117 9.27 -11.09 -30.20
C VAL A 117 9.76 -12.55 -30.19
N ASN A 118 10.12 -13.06 -31.36
CA ASN A 118 10.91 -14.29 -31.55
C ASN A 118 10.34 -15.63 -31.05
N GLY A 119 9.02 -15.76 -30.83
CA GLY A 119 8.38 -17.07 -30.62
C GLY A 119 8.78 -17.82 -29.34
N VAL A 120 9.51 -17.17 -28.42
CA VAL A 120 9.85 -17.72 -27.10
C VAL A 120 9.00 -16.97 -26.07
N VAL A 121 7.95 -17.63 -25.58
CA VAL A 121 7.14 -17.10 -24.47
C VAL A 121 7.93 -17.33 -23.18
N GLU A 122 8.56 -16.27 -22.67
CA GLU A 122 9.27 -16.31 -21.41
C GLU A 122 8.28 -16.56 -20.26
N SER A 123 8.56 -17.58 -19.46
CA SER A 123 7.56 -18.31 -18.67
C SER A 123 6.92 -17.53 -17.50
N GLN A 124 7.50 -16.40 -17.06
CA GLN A 124 6.92 -15.56 -16.01
C GLN A 124 5.84 -14.59 -16.52
N GLU A 125 5.85 -14.27 -17.82
CA GLU A 125 4.81 -13.43 -18.43
C GLU A 125 3.51 -14.22 -18.64
N THR A 126 3.62 -15.55 -18.76
CA THR A 126 2.49 -16.47 -18.95
C THR A 126 1.50 -16.52 -17.79
N GLU A 127 1.93 -16.27 -16.55
CA GLU A 127 1.02 -16.31 -15.39
C GLU A 127 0.18 -15.04 -15.28
N ARG A 128 0.74 -13.88 -15.67
CA ARG A 128 0.01 -12.59 -15.74
C ARG A 128 -1.08 -12.60 -16.80
N ARG A 129 -0.89 -13.34 -17.91
CA ARG A 129 -1.91 -13.53 -18.96
C ARG A 129 -3.19 -14.23 -18.48
N ARG A 130 -3.25 -14.71 -17.23
CA ARG A 130 -4.45 -15.37 -16.67
C ARG A 130 -5.33 -14.45 -15.82
N ILE A 131 -4.85 -13.30 -15.38
CA ILE A 131 -5.64 -12.42 -14.52
C ILE A 131 -6.49 -11.51 -15.39
N ARG A 132 -7.76 -11.88 -15.56
CA ARG A 132 -8.75 -11.00 -16.18
C ARG A 132 -9.25 -10.00 -15.14
N VAL A 133 -8.76 -8.77 -15.22
CA VAL A 133 -9.22 -7.66 -14.36
C VAL A 133 -10.63 -7.25 -14.81
N ARG A 134 -11.59 -7.31 -13.89
CA ARG A 134 -13.01 -6.95 -14.15
C ARG A 134 -13.35 -5.55 -13.70
N SER A 135 -12.73 -5.11 -12.61
CA SER A 135 -12.92 -3.80 -12.01
C SER A 135 -11.61 -3.39 -11.36
N TRP A 136 -11.28 -2.11 -11.44
CA TRP A 136 -10.07 -1.55 -10.85
C TRP A 136 -10.24 -0.05 -10.60
N VAL A 137 -9.45 0.45 -9.65
CA VAL A 137 -9.32 1.88 -9.34
C VAL A 137 -7.89 2.15 -8.89
N ALA A 138 -7.32 3.27 -9.33
CA ALA A 138 -6.03 3.77 -8.86
C ALA A 138 -6.26 4.85 -7.79
N LEU A 139 -5.63 4.68 -6.63
CA LEU A 139 -5.53 5.68 -5.59
C LEU A 139 -4.17 6.34 -5.73
N ASP A 140 -4.11 7.58 -6.19
CA ASP A 140 -2.84 8.24 -6.51
C ASP A 140 -2.87 9.72 -6.15
N ASP A 141 -1.75 10.23 -5.64
CA ASP A 141 -1.57 11.63 -5.31
C ASP A 141 -0.93 12.45 -6.44
N GLU A 142 -0.37 11.76 -7.44
CA GLU A 142 0.08 12.35 -8.69
C GLU A 142 -1.10 12.53 -9.67
N ASP A 143 -0.93 13.44 -10.63
CA ASP A 143 -1.90 13.63 -11.69
C ASP A 143 -1.75 12.53 -12.75
N LEU A 144 -2.39 11.38 -12.50
CA LEU A 144 -2.41 10.26 -13.44
C LEU A 144 -3.07 10.61 -14.78
N LEU A 145 -3.85 11.69 -14.82
CA LEU A 145 -4.57 12.14 -16.02
C LEU A 145 -3.78 13.21 -16.79
N ASP A 146 -2.61 13.61 -16.31
CA ASP A 146 -1.72 14.55 -17.00
C ASP A 146 -0.93 13.84 -18.12
N GLY A 147 -1.38 14.06 -19.36
CA GLY A 147 -0.67 13.59 -20.54
C GLY A 147 -1.27 14.08 -21.86
N GLU A 148 -0.52 13.87 -22.94
CA GLU A 148 -0.86 14.40 -24.27
C GLU A 148 -1.86 13.54 -25.04
N LYS A 149 -2.06 12.27 -24.64
CA LYS A 149 -2.93 11.32 -25.34
C LYS A 149 -4.32 11.29 -24.69
N GLU A 150 -5.26 12.02 -25.26
CA GLU A 150 -6.65 12.09 -24.80
C GLU A 150 -7.31 10.70 -24.71
N GLU A 151 -7.02 9.81 -25.66
CA GLU A 151 -7.52 8.43 -25.69
C GLU A 151 -7.17 7.66 -24.40
N ARG A 152 -5.95 7.85 -23.87
CA ARG A 152 -5.52 7.20 -22.62
C ARG A 152 -6.20 7.80 -21.41
N ARG A 153 -6.39 9.12 -21.40
CA ARG A 153 -7.11 9.81 -20.33
C ARG A 153 -8.53 9.27 -20.20
N SER A 154 -9.26 9.13 -21.30
CA SER A 154 -10.62 8.59 -21.29
C SER A 154 -10.72 7.17 -20.74
N LEU A 155 -9.66 6.35 -20.88
CA LEU A 155 -9.60 5.00 -20.30
C LEU A 155 -9.35 5.00 -18.78
N LEU A 156 -8.77 6.07 -18.24
CA LEU A 156 -8.37 6.18 -16.82
C LEU A 156 -9.34 7.03 -16.00
N GLU A 157 -10.05 7.97 -16.64
CA GLU A 157 -10.87 8.98 -15.96
C GLU A 157 -11.93 8.37 -15.03
N GLU A 158 -12.56 7.25 -15.43
CA GLU A 158 -13.53 6.51 -14.61
C GLU A 158 -12.89 5.51 -13.62
N HIS A 159 -11.57 5.56 -13.46
CA HIS A 159 -10.77 4.60 -12.68
C HIS A 159 -9.74 5.26 -11.75
N VAL A 160 -9.73 6.59 -11.61
CA VAL A 160 -8.77 7.28 -10.74
C VAL A 160 -9.50 8.00 -9.61
N VAL A 161 -9.01 7.80 -8.38
CA VAL A 161 -9.32 8.64 -7.22
C VAL A 161 -8.05 9.39 -6.87
N ARG A 162 -8.10 10.71 -7.04
CA ARG A 162 -6.97 11.59 -6.73
C ARG A 162 -6.93 11.85 -5.23
N VAL A 163 -5.82 11.44 -4.60
CA VAL A 163 -5.58 11.61 -3.16
C VAL A 163 -4.75 12.87 -2.92
N ASP A 164 -5.09 13.66 -1.89
CA ASP A 164 -4.26 14.80 -1.50
C ASP A 164 -3.00 14.31 -0.77
N CYS A 165 -1.79 14.57 -1.31
CA CYS A 165 -0.53 14.13 -0.71
C CYS A 165 -0.28 14.64 0.72
N ARG A 166 -0.97 15.71 1.15
CA ARG A 166 -0.85 16.26 2.50
C ARG A 166 -1.80 15.61 3.50
N GLN A 167 -2.97 15.17 3.03
CA GLN A 167 -3.99 14.56 3.88
C GLN A 167 -3.89 13.03 3.86
N GLY A 168 -3.37 12.47 2.76
CA GLY A 168 -3.44 11.06 2.45
C GLY A 168 -4.86 10.63 2.11
N LEU A 169 -5.07 9.31 2.09
CA LEU A 169 -6.36 8.71 1.74
C LEU A 169 -7.42 9.03 2.82
N THR A 170 -8.46 9.76 2.42
CA THR A 170 -9.59 10.13 3.28
C THR A 170 -10.72 9.08 3.24
N ILE A 171 -11.76 9.26 4.05
CA ILE A 171 -12.93 8.37 4.03
C ILE A 171 -13.72 8.60 2.74
N GLU A 172 -13.86 9.85 2.33
CA GLU A 172 -14.55 10.27 1.12
C GLU A 172 -13.90 9.66 -0.14
N ASP A 173 -12.56 9.65 -0.20
CA ASP A 173 -11.81 8.98 -1.27
C ASP A 173 -12.10 7.48 -1.33
N ALA A 174 -12.18 6.85 -0.15
CA ALA A 174 -12.47 5.43 -0.04
C ALA A 174 -13.92 5.09 -0.43
N GLU A 175 -14.90 5.89 -0.03
CA GLU A 175 -16.29 5.74 -0.46
C GLU A 175 -16.43 5.90 -1.98
N LEU A 176 -15.72 6.86 -2.57
CA LEU A 176 -15.67 7.05 -4.02
C LEU A 176 -15.06 5.82 -4.72
N ALA A 177 -13.92 5.32 -4.23
CA ALA A 177 -13.25 4.14 -4.77
C ALA A 177 -14.16 2.89 -4.72
N ILE A 178 -14.85 2.66 -3.59
CA ILE A 178 -15.81 1.57 -3.44
C ILE A 178 -16.95 1.71 -4.45
N THR A 179 -17.51 2.91 -4.59
CA THR A 179 -18.60 3.19 -5.54
C THR A 179 -18.19 2.90 -6.97
N MET A 180 -17.00 3.33 -7.39
CA MET A 180 -16.45 3.08 -8.73
C MET A 180 -16.28 1.57 -9.00
N LEU A 181 -15.66 0.85 -8.05
CA LEU A 181 -15.44 -0.60 -8.16
C LEU A 181 -16.77 -1.38 -8.26
N MET A 182 -17.77 -1.03 -7.43
CA MET A 182 -19.07 -1.69 -7.45
C MET A 182 -19.85 -1.40 -8.74
N LYS A 183 -19.82 -0.16 -9.22
CA LYS A 183 -20.45 0.24 -10.51
C LYS A 183 -19.89 -0.58 -11.67
N GLN A 184 -18.57 -0.73 -11.75
CA GLN A 184 -17.90 -1.52 -12.80
C GLN A 184 -18.32 -3.00 -12.75
N LYS A 185 -18.39 -3.58 -11.54
CA LYS A 185 -18.80 -4.98 -11.32
C LYS A 185 -20.25 -5.26 -11.76
N ASP A 186 -21.16 -4.30 -11.59
CA ASP A 186 -22.55 -4.44 -12.01
C ASP A 186 -22.77 -4.20 -13.50
N GLY A 187 -21.94 -3.36 -14.14
CA GLY A 187 -21.94 -3.16 -15.59
C GLY A 187 -21.67 -4.48 -16.35
N GLU A 188 -20.75 -5.30 -15.85
CA GLU A 188 -20.40 -6.60 -16.46
C GLU A 188 -21.54 -7.63 -16.38
N LYS A 189 -22.44 -7.54 -15.39
CA LYS A 189 -23.59 -8.46 -15.28
C LYS A 189 -24.63 -8.16 -16.35
N LYS A 190 -24.86 -6.88 -16.65
CA LYS A 190 -25.84 -6.44 -17.65
C LYS A 190 -25.42 -6.81 -19.06
N SER A 191 -24.12 -6.74 -19.39
CA SER A 191 -23.63 -7.10 -20.72
C SER A 191 -23.71 -8.60 -21.04
N LYS A 192 -23.80 -9.47 -20.03
CA LYS A 192 -23.94 -10.93 -20.22
C LYS A 192 -25.39 -11.42 -20.36
N GLN A 193 -26.37 -10.55 -20.11
CA GLN A 193 -27.80 -10.88 -20.19
C GLN A 193 -28.44 -10.49 -21.53
N ASN A 194 -27.74 -9.70 -22.36
CA ASN A 194 -28.12 -9.33 -23.71
C ASN A 194 -27.41 -10.20 -24.73
#